data_AF-A0A1W2DLC9-F1
#
_entry.id   AF-A0A1W2DLC9-F1
#
_cell.length_a   1.000
_cell.length_b   1.000
_cell.length_c   1.000
_cell.angle_alpha   90.00
_cell.angle_beta   90.00
_cell.angle_gamma   90.00
#
_symmetry.space_group_name_H-M   'P 1'
#
loop_
_entity.id
_entity.type
_entity.pdbx_description
1 polymer ?
#
loop_
_entity_poly.entity_id
_entity_poly.type
_entity_poly.pdbx_seq_one_letter_code
_entity_poly.pdbx_strand_id
1 'polypeptide(L)'
;MKMKKYINYMLTAALLLFVLHGCKRDFSGARYDANDELQIMDYVDNRPDLSTYREMIDYVKKRDLLKTAGAYTVFAPTNEAFHNLFARLSANGEKVGAVKDKSPEFWISYFGYHLLDKKINTNALEQGPLSAPTALNGKFLIADIRDSYAAIKLNNFATITESNIEMSNGYVNILNEVLSPPVETILTTLQKTGKYSIMLGIFEETGLTRYLKDSTVTLIIERDEVLQRNNFNKSSIKNLTEWAAYHIIPDSGYFLNQLTKQRIYPVHKKEALSFNVNDRGQYFMNEKYRFDQSIEFGIDRICSNGVYHSMDMVVAIETALPATIRLNLYPPGSPYGAQNVFTVAPAQIVLNTGTQSYHQNKELKIVAFDAQQVGDYFYFTVPDVPVGKYNIRIVHRSGTRGKFLTIYNDVIVKNDIDLAKTDGTWAEYNYYIYNNCGIINVENRSDVKITFALTAFAAGKAGNYCCDVLMDIIELIPVS
;
A
#
# COMPACT_ATOMS: atom_id res chain seq x y z
N MET A 1 79.76 7.97 -15.21
CA MET A 1 79.49 6.81 -14.31
C MET A 1 79.60 7.19 -12.82
N LYS A 2 78.91 8.24 -12.36
CA LYS A 2 78.90 8.62 -10.92
C LYS A 2 77.49 8.97 -10.39
N MET A 3 76.57 9.46 -11.23
CA MET A 3 75.22 9.87 -10.79
C MET A 3 74.26 8.73 -10.42
N LYS A 4 74.34 7.56 -11.08
CA LYS A 4 73.50 6.38 -10.74
C LYS A 4 73.86 5.73 -9.39
N LYS A 5 75.08 5.93 -8.88
CA LYS A 5 75.49 5.40 -7.57
C LYS A 5 74.83 6.17 -6.42
N TYR A 6 74.72 7.49 -6.52
CA TYR A 6 74.12 8.32 -5.47
C TYR A 6 72.59 8.16 -5.36
N ILE A 7 71.91 7.85 -6.46
CA ILE A 7 70.46 7.57 -6.46
C ILE A 7 70.14 6.25 -5.73
N ASN A 8 70.98 5.22 -5.90
CA ASN A 8 70.82 3.96 -5.15
C ASN A 8 71.16 4.07 -3.65
N TYR A 9 72.07 4.98 -3.27
CA TYR A 9 72.34 5.27 -1.85
C TYR A 9 71.23 6.12 -1.20
N MET A 10 70.60 7.03 -1.95
CA MET A 10 69.43 7.79 -1.47
C MET A 10 68.17 6.93 -1.31
N LEU A 11 67.93 5.98 -2.22
CA LEU A 11 66.79 5.06 -2.12
C LEU A 11 66.95 4.01 -1.01
N THR A 12 68.17 3.55 -0.72
CA THR A 12 68.44 2.64 0.40
C THR A 12 68.42 3.34 1.76
N ALA A 13 68.84 4.61 1.84
CA ALA A 13 68.71 5.43 3.06
C ALA A 13 67.25 5.79 3.38
N ALA A 14 66.42 6.07 2.36
CA ALA A 14 64.98 6.31 2.55
C ALA A 14 64.22 5.05 3.00
N LEU A 15 64.62 3.86 2.54
CA LEU A 15 64.00 2.59 2.94
C LEU A 15 64.41 2.18 4.37
N LEU A 16 65.63 2.52 4.83
CA LEU A 16 66.05 2.28 6.23
C LEU A 16 65.37 3.24 7.23
N LEU A 17 64.98 4.44 6.80
CA LEU A 17 64.25 5.41 7.64
C LEU A 17 62.77 5.02 7.88
N PHE A 18 62.20 4.15 7.04
CA PHE A 18 60.85 3.61 7.24
C PHE A 18 60.79 2.41 8.19
N VAL A 19 61.92 1.78 8.54
CA VAL A 19 61.95 0.58 9.43
C VAL A 19 62.14 0.96 10.91
N LEU A 20 62.40 2.22 11.23
CA LEU A 20 62.63 2.68 12.62
C LEU A 20 61.49 3.49 13.26
N HIS A 21 60.34 3.64 12.59
CA HIS A 21 59.09 4.08 13.24
C HIS A 21 58.17 2.90 13.58
N GLY A 22 58.76 1.77 13.96
CA GLY A 22 58.06 0.79 14.77
C GLY A 22 57.86 1.37 16.15
N CYS A 23 56.66 1.89 16.44
CA CYS A 23 56.25 2.20 17.81
C CYS A 23 56.41 0.91 18.63
N LYS A 24 57.48 0.83 19.44
CA LYS A 24 57.49 -0.05 20.60
C LYS A 24 56.40 0.47 21.53
N ARG A 25 55.20 -0.11 21.44
CA ARG A 25 54.23 -0.01 22.52
C ARG A 25 54.82 -0.84 23.66
N ASP A 26 55.30 -0.15 24.69
CA ASP A 26 55.50 -0.75 26.00
C ASP A 26 54.16 -1.38 26.39
N PHE A 27 54.10 -2.70 26.42
CA PHE A 27 53.07 -3.40 27.18
C PHE A 27 53.40 -3.21 28.66
N SER A 28 53.10 -2.00 29.16
CA SER A 28 52.90 -1.84 30.60
C SER A 28 51.80 -2.81 31.00
N GLY A 29 52.06 -3.62 32.00
CA GLY A 29 51.17 -4.65 32.53
C GLY A 29 49.93 -4.08 33.21
N ALA A 30 49.15 -3.27 32.49
CA ALA A 30 47.79 -2.94 32.85
C ALA A 30 46.89 -4.02 32.27
N ARG A 31 46.45 -4.94 33.13
CA ARG A 31 45.14 -5.56 32.95
C ARG A 31 44.10 -4.44 32.95
N TYR A 32 43.67 -3.98 31.78
CA TYR A 32 42.39 -3.30 31.65
C TYR A 32 41.32 -4.39 31.49
N ASP A 33 40.93 -4.98 32.63
CA ASP A 33 39.60 -5.57 32.75
C ASP A 33 38.63 -4.41 33.02
N ALA A 34 37.95 -3.95 31.97
CA ALA A 34 36.62 -3.33 32.00
C ALA A 34 36.24 -2.98 30.55
N ASN A 35 35.49 -3.87 29.91
CA ASN A 35 34.65 -3.50 28.79
C ASN A 35 33.53 -2.61 29.38
N ASP A 36 33.81 -1.31 29.58
CA ASP A 36 32.76 -0.32 29.91
C ASP A 36 31.95 -0.09 28.64
N GLU A 37 31.10 -1.05 28.31
CA GLU A 37 30.19 -0.92 27.18
C GLU A 37 29.10 0.10 27.54
N LEU A 38 29.29 1.35 27.09
CA LEU A 38 28.37 2.45 27.31
C LEU A 38 26.94 2.06 26.94
N GLN A 39 25.99 2.41 27.81
CA GLN A 39 24.58 2.25 27.56
C GLN A 39 24.00 3.50 26.89
N ILE A 40 22.81 3.38 26.32
CA ILE A 40 22.11 4.49 25.65
C ILE A 40 22.01 5.73 26.55
N MET A 41 21.64 5.60 27.84
CA MET A 41 21.59 6.79 28.71
C MET A 41 22.94 7.41 28.96
N ASP A 42 24.01 6.63 29.09
CA ASP A 42 25.34 7.17 29.33
C ASP A 42 25.81 7.99 28.13
N TYR A 43 25.43 7.58 26.92
CA TYR A 43 25.63 8.37 25.71
C TYR A 43 24.86 9.69 25.73
N VAL A 44 23.56 9.65 26.06
CA VAL A 44 22.70 10.84 26.16
C VAL A 44 23.20 11.81 27.23
N ASP A 45 23.70 11.31 28.36
CA ASP A 45 24.23 12.12 29.46
C ASP A 45 25.44 12.95 29.04
N ASN A 46 26.29 12.39 28.17
CA ASN A 46 27.55 12.98 27.70
C ASN A 46 27.40 13.87 26.44
N ARG A 47 26.18 14.06 25.92
CA ARG A 47 25.89 14.89 24.72
C ARG A 47 25.18 16.20 25.12
N PRO A 48 25.87 17.36 25.09
CA PRO A 48 25.27 18.64 25.48
C PRO A 48 24.08 19.06 24.60
N ASP A 49 24.10 18.66 23.33
CA ASP A 49 23.06 18.90 22.33
C ASP A 49 21.81 18.03 22.51
N LEU A 50 21.82 17.08 23.45
CA LEU A 50 20.67 16.24 23.84
C LEU A 50 20.14 16.56 25.24
N SER A 51 20.53 17.70 25.82
CA SER A 51 20.17 18.06 27.20
C SER A 51 18.67 18.19 27.44
N THR A 52 17.89 18.70 26.48
CA THR A 52 16.42 18.76 26.56
C THR A 52 15.78 17.38 26.45
N TYR A 53 16.34 16.49 25.63
CA TYR A 53 15.91 15.10 25.55
C TYR A 53 16.13 14.36 26.88
N ARG A 54 17.30 14.56 27.48
CA ARG A 54 17.63 14.06 28.83
C ARG A 54 16.64 14.57 29.87
N GLU A 55 16.36 15.88 29.89
CA GLU A 55 15.37 16.48 30.81
C GLU A 55 13.99 15.80 30.66
N MET A 56 13.54 15.57 29.42
CA MET A 56 12.29 14.89 29.14
C MET A 56 12.28 13.45 29.68
N ILE A 57 13.35 12.68 29.46
CA ILE A 57 13.48 11.30 29.97
C ILE A 57 13.42 11.25 31.51
N ASP A 58 14.16 12.16 32.16
CA ASP A 58 14.20 12.25 33.63
C ASP A 58 12.83 12.67 34.18
N TYR A 59 12.15 13.61 33.51
CA TYR A 59 10.81 14.07 33.89
C TYR A 59 9.75 12.96 33.83
N VAL A 60 9.83 12.07 32.83
CA VAL A 60 8.95 10.89 32.72
C VAL A 60 9.44 9.66 33.49
N LYS A 61 10.56 9.77 34.22
CA LYS A 61 11.16 8.70 35.02
C LYS A 61 11.45 7.43 34.21
N LYS A 62 11.94 7.59 32.97
CA LYS A 62 12.29 6.46 32.07
C LYS A 62 13.80 6.23 31.93
N ARG A 63 14.61 6.91 32.74
CA ARG A 63 16.06 6.76 32.75
C ARG A 63 16.51 5.31 32.95
N ASP A 64 15.94 4.62 33.92
CA ASP A 64 16.34 3.25 34.26
C ASP A 64 16.12 2.28 33.10
N LEU A 65 15.05 2.46 32.31
CA LEU A 65 14.76 1.62 31.14
C LEU A 65 15.93 1.61 30.15
N LEU A 66 16.47 2.79 29.87
CA LEU A 66 17.57 2.99 28.92
C LEU A 66 18.96 2.75 29.55
N LYS A 67 19.03 2.49 30.86
CA LYS A 67 20.21 1.99 31.60
C LYS A 67 20.19 0.48 31.87
N THR A 68 19.09 -0.19 31.60
CA THR A 68 19.03 -1.65 31.71
C THR A 68 19.51 -2.32 30.42
N ALA A 69 20.04 -3.53 30.57
CA ALA A 69 20.30 -4.42 29.44
C ALA A 69 19.00 -4.68 28.68
N GLY A 70 19.07 -4.65 27.36
CA GLY A 70 17.92 -4.77 26.47
C GLY A 70 18.33 -4.62 25.02
N ALA A 71 17.35 -4.65 24.12
CA ALA A 71 17.57 -4.44 22.70
C ALA A 71 16.71 -3.26 22.27
N TYR A 72 17.29 -2.07 22.24
CA TYR A 72 16.57 -0.83 21.92
C TYR A 72 17.10 -0.18 20.64
N THR A 73 16.23 0.56 19.96
CA THR A 73 16.64 1.58 19.00
C THR A 73 15.97 2.88 19.39
N VAL A 74 16.77 3.89 19.74
CA VAL A 74 16.32 5.20 20.18
C VAL A 74 16.53 6.22 19.08
N PHE A 75 15.50 7.00 18.81
CA PHE A 75 15.59 8.21 18.01
C PHE A 75 15.66 9.43 18.93
N ALA A 76 16.85 9.98 19.14
CA ALA A 76 17.10 11.06 20.09
C ALA A 76 17.07 12.44 19.37
N PRO A 77 16.02 13.27 19.57
CA PRO A 77 15.98 14.61 19.02
C PRO A 77 16.96 15.57 19.72
N THR A 78 17.55 16.48 18.96
CA THR A 78 18.45 17.52 19.47
C THR A 78 17.71 18.63 20.24
N ASN A 79 18.46 19.47 20.94
CA ASN A 79 17.90 20.67 21.59
C ASN A 79 17.21 21.61 20.58
N GLU A 80 17.75 21.73 19.37
CA GLU A 80 17.15 22.51 18.28
C GLU A 80 15.82 21.90 17.84
N ALA A 81 15.74 20.57 17.75
CA ALA A 81 14.49 19.86 17.46
C ALA A 81 13.39 20.19 18.49
N PHE A 82 13.73 20.23 19.78
CA PHE A 82 12.79 20.64 20.83
C PHE A 82 12.40 22.11 20.74
N HIS A 83 13.34 23.00 20.40
CA HIS A 83 13.03 24.41 20.15
C HIS A 83 11.99 24.55 19.03
N ASN A 84 12.18 23.83 17.91
CA ASN A 84 11.24 23.81 16.79
C ASN A 84 9.87 23.24 17.21
N LEU A 85 9.84 22.19 18.02
CA LEU A 85 8.60 21.65 18.58
C LEU A 85 7.86 22.70 19.41
N PHE A 86 8.54 23.38 20.35
CA PHE A 86 7.92 24.39 21.21
C PHE A 86 7.39 25.57 20.41
N ALA A 87 8.12 26.01 19.38
CA ALA A 87 7.66 27.04 18.46
C ALA A 87 6.38 26.61 17.72
N ARG A 88 6.31 25.36 17.22
CA ARG A 88 5.10 24.81 16.59
C ARG A 88 3.91 24.72 17.53
N LEU A 89 4.11 24.21 18.75
CA LEU A 89 3.05 24.13 19.76
C LEU A 89 2.54 25.53 20.14
N SER A 90 3.45 26.50 20.28
CA SER A 90 3.11 27.90 20.54
C SER A 90 2.33 28.54 19.39
N ALA A 91 2.71 28.27 18.15
CA ALA A 91 1.96 28.74 16.98
C ALA A 91 0.53 28.17 16.94
N ASN A 92 0.32 26.96 17.48
CA ASN A 92 -0.98 26.33 17.62
C ASN A 92 -1.76 26.81 18.88
N GLY A 93 -1.28 27.85 19.57
CA GLY A 93 -1.95 28.46 20.72
C GLY A 93 -1.63 27.80 22.06
N GLU A 94 -0.71 26.84 22.12
CA GLU A 94 -0.30 26.20 23.36
C GLU A 94 0.85 26.97 24.01
N LYS A 95 0.71 27.40 25.27
CA LYS A 95 1.81 28.06 25.99
C LYS A 95 2.86 27.03 26.42
N VAL A 96 3.90 26.83 25.61
CA VAL A 96 4.97 25.86 25.87
C VAL A 96 6.33 26.47 25.46
N GLY A 97 7.25 26.55 26.40
CA GLY A 97 8.66 26.92 26.17
C GLY A 97 9.66 25.95 26.83
N ALA A 98 9.20 25.06 27.70
CA ALA A 98 10.01 24.06 28.38
C ALA A 98 9.28 22.72 28.54
N VAL A 99 10.03 21.65 28.82
CA VAL A 99 9.48 20.31 29.10
C VAL A 99 8.43 20.37 30.22
N LYS A 100 8.68 21.16 31.27
CA LYS A 100 7.80 21.26 32.45
C LYS A 100 6.46 21.96 32.20
N ASP A 101 6.28 22.62 31.06
CA ASP A 101 5.01 23.27 30.71
C ASP A 101 3.94 22.26 30.27
N LYS A 102 4.33 20.99 30.05
CA LYS A 102 3.43 19.88 29.77
C LYS A 102 3.45 18.83 30.87
N SER A 103 2.39 18.04 30.95
CA SER A 103 2.28 16.97 31.93
C SER A 103 3.25 15.82 31.61
N PRO A 104 3.66 15.01 32.61
CA PRO A 104 4.46 13.81 32.36
C PRO A 104 3.79 12.84 31.38
N GLU A 105 2.47 12.70 31.41
CA GLU A 105 1.70 11.80 30.52
C GLU A 105 1.82 12.18 29.04
N PHE A 106 1.86 13.49 28.75
CA PHE A 106 2.15 14.00 27.41
C PHE A 106 3.52 13.50 26.94
N TRP A 107 4.55 13.67 27.78
CA TRP A 107 5.92 13.27 27.44
C TRP A 107 6.14 11.76 27.41
N ILE A 108 5.38 10.96 28.17
CA ILE A 108 5.44 9.50 28.09
C ILE A 108 5.08 9.03 26.67
N SER A 109 4.11 9.69 26.03
CA SER A 109 3.73 9.37 24.66
C SER A 109 4.83 9.72 23.67
N TYR A 110 5.47 10.88 23.84
CA TYR A 110 6.63 11.29 23.02
C TYR A 110 7.81 10.35 23.22
N PHE A 111 8.16 10.02 24.47
CA PHE A 111 9.24 9.08 24.79
C PHE A 111 9.01 7.72 24.12
N GLY A 112 7.82 7.14 24.30
CA GLY A 112 7.47 5.85 23.70
C GLY A 112 7.49 5.86 22.18
N TYR A 113 7.14 6.98 21.54
CA TYR A 113 7.14 7.10 20.09
C TYR A 113 8.55 7.21 19.47
N HIS A 114 9.53 7.64 20.26
CA HIS A 114 10.95 7.70 19.86
C HIS A 114 11.74 6.43 20.17
N LEU A 115 11.10 5.41 20.74
CA LEU A 115 11.74 4.18 21.18
C LEU A 115 11.18 2.99 20.41
N LEU A 116 12.05 2.10 19.94
CA LEU A 116 11.71 0.76 19.49
C LEU A 116 12.28 -0.24 20.50
N ASP A 117 11.47 -1.21 20.92
CA ASP A 117 11.91 -2.32 21.79
C ASP A 117 12.60 -3.46 20.99
N LYS A 118 13.40 -3.07 19.98
CA LYS A 118 14.28 -3.95 19.20
C LYS A 118 15.54 -3.22 18.77
N LYS A 119 16.66 -3.93 18.71
CA LYS A 119 17.93 -3.44 18.13
C LYS A 119 17.85 -3.53 16.60
N ILE A 120 17.53 -2.42 15.95
CA ILE A 120 17.43 -2.27 14.49
C ILE A 120 18.45 -1.24 14.02
N ASN A 121 19.30 -1.65 13.07
CA ASN A 121 20.25 -0.78 12.38
C ASN A 121 19.54 -0.06 11.21
N THR A 122 19.88 1.20 10.95
CA THR A 122 19.24 1.98 9.88
C THR A 122 19.48 1.39 8.48
N ASN A 123 20.55 0.62 8.28
CA ASN A 123 20.83 -0.09 7.02
C ASN A 123 19.85 -1.24 6.75
N ALA A 124 19.12 -1.71 7.76
CA ALA A 124 18.08 -2.73 7.64
C ALA A 124 16.68 -2.13 7.44
N LEU A 125 16.57 -0.79 7.37
CA LEU A 125 15.29 -0.14 7.11
C LEU A 125 14.95 -0.22 5.62
N GLU A 126 13.68 -0.48 5.36
CA GLU A 126 13.10 -0.45 4.03
C GLU A 126 12.19 0.76 3.88
N GLN A 127 11.94 1.19 2.64
CA GLN A 127 11.00 2.26 2.35
C GLN A 127 9.60 1.90 2.88
N GLY A 128 9.05 2.70 3.78
CA GLY A 128 7.72 2.50 4.37
C GLY A 128 7.74 2.26 5.87
N PRO A 129 6.69 1.62 6.43
CA PRO A 129 6.59 1.36 7.86
C PRO A 129 7.77 0.53 8.38
N LEU A 130 8.30 0.89 9.55
CA LEU A 130 9.33 0.09 10.20
C LEU A 130 8.80 -1.30 10.55
N SER A 131 9.69 -2.30 10.54
CA SER A 131 9.36 -3.70 10.86
C SER A 131 8.99 -3.95 12.33
N ALA A 132 9.19 -2.96 13.19
CA ALA A 132 8.81 -3.01 14.60
C ALA A 132 7.99 -1.77 14.98
N PRO A 133 6.96 -1.95 15.84
CA PRO A 133 6.23 -0.83 16.40
C PRO A 133 7.11 -0.07 17.39
N THR A 134 6.78 1.20 17.60
CA THR A 134 7.34 1.99 18.70
C THR A 134 6.84 1.46 20.06
N ALA A 135 7.54 1.81 21.14
CA ALA A 135 7.13 1.51 22.51
C ALA A 135 5.80 2.21 22.89
N LEU A 136 5.36 3.18 22.09
CA LEU A 136 3.96 3.63 22.06
C LEU A 136 3.12 2.61 21.27
N ASN A 137 2.85 1.46 21.90
CA ASN A 137 2.17 0.28 21.35
C ASN A 137 1.12 0.59 20.28
N GLY A 138 1.25 -0.06 19.12
CA GLY A 138 0.34 0.07 17.99
C GLY A 138 0.63 1.25 17.05
N LYS A 139 1.67 2.06 17.34
CA LYS A 139 2.13 3.13 16.45
C LYS A 139 3.46 2.76 15.80
N PHE A 140 3.54 2.96 14.48
CA PHE A 140 4.73 2.72 13.67
C PHE A 140 5.32 4.05 13.22
N LEU A 141 6.64 4.05 12.99
CA LEU A 141 7.32 5.09 12.24
C LEU A 141 7.42 4.66 10.77
N ILE A 142 7.56 5.63 9.88
CA ILE A 142 7.73 5.42 8.45
C ILE A 142 9.12 5.89 8.07
N ALA A 143 9.93 5.02 7.47
CA ALA A 143 11.19 5.43 6.86
C ALA A 143 10.97 5.84 5.39
N ASP A 144 11.42 7.04 5.06
CA ASP A 144 11.58 7.53 3.70
C ASP A 144 13.07 7.62 3.37
N ILE A 145 13.50 6.76 2.43
CA ILE A 145 14.90 6.52 2.03
C ILE A 145 15.12 6.98 0.58
N ARG A 146 14.11 7.60 -0.06
CA ARG A 146 14.14 7.98 -1.49
C ARG A 146 15.37 8.80 -1.91
N ASP A 147 15.87 9.68 -1.03
CA ASP A 147 16.97 10.59 -1.35
C ASP A 147 18.34 9.89 -1.20
N SER A 148 18.57 9.18 -0.09
CA SER A 148 19.80 8.44 0.20
C SER A 148 19.70 7.71 1.55
N TYR A 149 20.42 6.59 1.73
CA TYR A 149 20.66 5.99 3.05
C TYR A 149 21.37 6.95 4.04
N ALA A 150 22.03 8.00 3.54
CA ALA A 150 22.64 9.05 4.36
C ALA A 150 21.64 10.12 4.86
N ALA A 151 20.39 10.10 4.39
CA ALA A 151 19.39 11.12 4.71
C ALA A 151 18.00 10.49 4.91
N ILE A 152 17.92 9.47 5.76
CA ILE A 152 16.65 8.80 6.08
C ILE A 152 15.75 9.78 6.84
N LYS A 153 14.52 9.97 6.34
CA LYS A 153 13.48 10.77 6.98
C LYS A 153 12.45 9.86 7.63
N LEU A 154 12.10 10.16 8.87
CA LEU A 154 11.03 9.50 9.60
C LEU A 154 9.75 10.31 9.50
N ASN A 155 8.65 9.64 9.15
CA ASN A 155 7.31 10.23 8.94
C ASN A 155 7.32 11.42 7.98
N ASN A 156 8.18 11.39 6.95
CA ASN A 156 8.41 12.49 6.00
C ASN A 156 8.74 13.84 6.67
N PHE A 157 9.23 13.81 7.91
CA PHE A 157 9.35 15.00 8.75
C PHE A 157 10.71 15.10 9.44
N ALA A 158 11.10 14.10 10.23
CA ALA A 158 12.33 14.13 11.01
C ALA A 158 13.47 13.41 10.31
N THR A 159 14.55 14.12 10.00
CA THR A 159 15.74 13.56 9.36
C THR A 159 16.69 13.00 10.41
N ILE A 160 17.19 11.78 10.16
CA ILE A 160 18.28 11.21 10.94
C ILE A 160 19.60 11.88 10.54
N THR A 161 20.21 12.64 11.44
CA THR A 161 21.45 13.40 11.21
C THR A 161 22.71 12.60 11.54
N GLU A 162 22.64 11.76 12.58
CA GLU A 162 23.66 10.79 12.95
C GLU A 162 22.97 9.44 13.17
N SER A 163 23.45 8.37 12.55
CA SER A 163 22.79 7.05 12.60
C SER A 163 23.71 5.97 13.14
N ASN A 164 23.10 4.89 13.66
CA ASN A 164 23.79 3.66 14.06
C ASN A 164 24.86 3.83 15.14
N ILE A 165 24.66 4.76 16.09
CA ILE A 165 25.54 4.89 17.24
C ILE A 165 25.32 3.66 18.15
N GLU A 166 26.29 2.76 18.18
CA GLU A 166 26.16 1.46 18.87
C GLU A 166 26.48 1.54 20.37
N MET A 167 25.54 1.06 21.17
CA MET A 167 25.63 0.94 22.63
C MET A 167 25.41 -0.52 23.04
N SER A 168 25.78 -0.87 24.29
CA SER A 168 25.60 -2.25 24.81
C SER A 168 24.15 -2.73 24.73
N ASN A 169 23.20 -1.83 24.96
CA ASN A 169 21.77 -2.13 24.97
C ASN A 169 21.01 -1.66 23.71
N GLY A 170 21.70 -1.26 22.63
CA GLY A 170 21.00 -0.88 21.40
C GLY A 170 21.70 0.07 20.44
N TYR A 171 20.90 0.76 19.62
CA TYR A 171 21.36 1.84 18.73
C TYR A 171 20.72 3.18 19.08
N VAL A 172 21.50 4.26 18.95
CA VAL A 172 21.01 5.63 19.01
C VAL A 172 21.08 6.27 17.61
N ASN A 173 20.03 6.98 17.23
CA ASN A 173 19.94 7.77 16.01
C ASN A 173 19.52 9.19 16.37
N ILE A 174 20.28 10.19 15.95
CA ILE A 174 20.02 11.59 16.27
C ILE A 174 19.07 12.20 15.25
N LEU A 175 18.05 12.93 15.71
CA LEU A 175 17.05 13.59 14.87
C LEU A 175 17.18 15.11 14.93
N ASN A 176 16.96 15.77 13.78
CA ASN A 176 16.82 17.23 13.70
C ASN A 176 15.42 17.75 14.11
N GLU A 177 14.45 16.86 14.30
CA GLU A 177 13.06 17.19 14.63
C GLU A 177 12.49 16.18 15.63
N VAL A 178 11.55 16.64 16.48
CA VAL A 178 10.85 15.76 17.42
C VAL A 178 9.67 15.09 16.71
N LEU A 179 9.59 13.76 16.81
CA LEU A 179 8.45 12.97 16.31
C LEU A 179 7.22 13.17 17.22
N SER A 180 6.18 13.81 16.69
CA SER A 180 4.91 13.96 17.41
C SER A 180 4.10 12.66 17.37
N PRO A 181 3.68 12.12 18.53
CA PRO A 181 2.90 10.89 18.58
C PRO A 181 1.48 11.12 18.03
N PRO A 182 0.96 10.21 17.17
CA PRO A 182 -0.37 10.34 16.57
C PRO A 182 -1.46 9.89 17.57
N VAL A 183 -1.74 10.71 18.57
CA VAL A 183 -2.71 10.43 19.65
C VAL A 183 -4.12 10.96 19.36
N GLU A 184 -4.27 11.84 18.39
CA GLU A 184 -5.54 12.49 18.05
C GLU A 184 -6.19 11.85 16.83
N THR A 185 -7.52 11.89 16.75
CA THR A 185 -8.23 11.39 15.57
C THR A 185 -8.02 12.32 14.38
N ILE A 186 -8.23 11.82 13.16
CA ILE A 186 -8.20 12.63 11.94
C ILE A 186 -9.12 13.85 12.10
N LEU A 187 -10.34 13.66 12.61
CA LEU A 187 -11.26 14.77 12.86
C LEU A 187 -10.64 15.86 13.76
N THR A 188 -10.12 15.47 14.93
CA THR A 188 -9.53 16.43 15.88
C THR A 188 -8.29 17.11 15.30
N THR A 189 -7.43 16.36 14.61
CA THR A 189 -6.24 16.91 13.94
C THR A 189 -6.63 17.96 12.89
N LEU A 190 -7.57 17.63 11.99
CA LEU A 190 -8.01 18.56 10.95
C LEU A 190 -8.67 19.82 11.55
N GLN A 191 -9.48 19.68 12.61
CA GLN A 191 -10.08 20.81 13.32
C GLN A 191 -9.03 21.76 13.91
N LYS A 192 -8.00 21.21 14.57
CA LYS A 192 -6.93 22.02 15.18
C LYS A 192 -6.10 22.77 14.16
N THR A 193 -5.85 22.18 12.98
CA THR A 193 -5.11 22.87 11.92
C THR A 193 -5.85 24.11 11.40
N GLY A 194 -7.19 24.11 11.44
CA GLY A 194 -8.01 25.19 10.90
C GLY A 194 -7.87 25.40 9.39
N LYS A 195 -7.33 24.42 8.65
CA LYS A 195 -7.07 24.50 7.20
C LYS A 195 -8.00 23.64 6.34
N TYR A 196 -8.99 22.98 6.94
CA TYR A 196 -9.90 22.05 6.26
C TYR A 196 -11.37 22.32 6.60
N SER A 197 -11.71 23.55 6.97
CA SER A 197 -13.03 23.93 7.45
C SER A 197 -14.13 23.66 6.41
N ILE A 198 -13.84 23.85 5.12
CA ILE A 198 -14.79 23.60 4.03
C ILE A 198 -15.10 22.10 3.92
N MET A 199 -14.06 21.26 3.88
CA MET A 199 -14.22 19.80 3.79
C MET A 199 -14.88 19.22 5.04
N LEU A 200 -14.50 19.70 6.23
CA LEU A 200 -15.14 19.29 7.49
C LEU A 200 -16.63 19.63 7.49
N GLY A 201 -17.01 20.80 6.99
CA GLY A 201 -18.42 21.18 6.84
C GLY A 201 -19.17 20.27 5.85
N ILE A 202 -18.52 19.82 4.76
CA ILE A 202 -19.11 18.86 3.82
C ILE A 202 -19.30 17.48 4.47
N PHE A 203 -18.31 16.99 5.24
CA PHE A 203 -18.46 15.72 5.96
C PHE A 203 -19.55 15.76 7.01
N GLU A 204 -19.76 16.91 7.65
CA GLU A 204 -20.85 17.13 8.59
C GLU A 204 -22.22 17.12 7.87
N GLU A 205 -22.38 17.91 6.80
CA GLU A 205 -23.61 17.99 6.00
C GLU A 205 -24.00 16.62 5.41
N THR A 206 -23.02 15.81 5.01
CA THR A 206 -23.23 14.49 4.40
C THR A 206 -23.32 13.34 5.43
N GLY A 207 -23.13 13.62 6.72
CA GLY A 207 -23.16 12.62 7.78
C GLY A 207 -21.97 11.65 7.80
N LEU A 208 -20.87 11.99 7.10
CA LEU A 208 -19.67 11.16 6.97
C LEU A 208 -18.62 11.44 8.06
N THR A 209 -18.80 12.46 8.91
CA THR A 209 -17.88 12.80 10.03
C THR A 209 -17.55 11.61 10.94
N ARG A 210 -18.48 10.66 11.12
CA ARG A 210 -18.24 9.43 11.90
C ARG A 210 -17.03 8.63 11.42
N TYR A 211 -16.74 8.62 10.11
CA TYR A 211 -15.57 7.92 9.58
C TYR A 211 -14.25 8.55 10.07
N LEU A 212 -14.23 9.88 10.21
CA LEU A 212 -13.04 10.63 10.63
C LEU A 212 -12.78 10.54 12.14
N LYS A 213 -13.77 10.07 12.91
CA LYS A 213 -13.73 9.99 14.38
C LYS A 213 -13.67 8.57 14.90
N ASP A 214 -14.55 7.71 14.41
CA ASP A 214 -14.87 6.41 15.03
C ASP A 214 -14.33 5.23 14.22
N SER A 215 -13.89 5.45 12.98
CA SER A 215 -13.37 4.42 12.08
C SER A 215 -11.88 4.60 11.79
N THR A 216 -11.21 3.51 11.42
CA THR A 216 -9.85 3.56 10.89
C THR A 216 -9.91 3.83 9.39
N VAL A 217 -9.40 4.97 8.92
CA VAL A 217 -9.52 5.37 7.51
C VAL A 217 -8.24 5.94 6.91
N THR A 218 -8.08 5.77 5.60
CA THR A 218 -7.20 6.60 4.78
C THR A 218 -8.04 7.70 4.15
N LEU A 219 -7.79 8.94 4.54
CA LEU A 219 -8.51 10.10 4.04
C LEU A 219 -7.67 10.83 3.00
N ILE A 220 -8.28 11.14 1.86
CA ILE A 220 -7.71 12.02 0.84
C ILE A 220 -8.50 13.32 0.93
N ILE A 221 -7.83 14.47 1.10
CA ILE A 221 -8.55 15.70 1.45
C ILE A 221 -7.87 16.97 0.90
N GLU A 222 -8.67 17.92 0.46
CA GLU A 222 -8.22 19.25 0.03
C GLU A 222 -8.21 20.25 1.19
N ARG A 223 -7.15 21.07 1.23
CA ARG A 223 -7.13 22.26 2.10
C ARG A 223 -8.08 23.34 1.60
N ASP A 224 -8.54 24.19 2.52
CA ASP A 224 -9.38 25.34 2.24
C ASP A 224 -8.76 26.24 1.15
N GLU A 225 -7.45 26.45 1.19
CA GLU A 225 -6.70 27.21 0.17
C GLU A 225 -6.81 26.57 -1.23
N VAL A 226 -6.73 25.24 -1.32
CA VAL A 226 -6.81 24.49 -2.58
C VAL A 226 -8.21 24.58 -3.16
N LEU A 227 -9.24 24.51 -2.33
CA LEU A 227 -10.63 24.68 -2.76
C LEU A 227 -10.91 26.12 -3.22
N GLN A 228 -10.45 27.12 -2.45
CA GLN A 228 -10.65 28.53 -2.74
C GLN A 228 -9.98 28.97 -4.04
N ARG A 229 -8.70 28.61 -4.25
CA ARG A 229 -7.96 28.99 -5.47
C ARG A 229 -8.53 28.36 -6.75
N ASN A 230 -9.29 27.27 -6.61
CA ASN A 230 -9.96 26.59 -7.72
C ASN A 230 -11.44 27.00 -7.86
N ASN A 231 -11.90 28.05 -7.16
CA ASN A 231 -13.30 28.51 -7.16
C ASN A 231 -14.30 27.39 -6.86
N PHE A 232 -13.94 26.47 -5.95
CA PHE A 232 -14.79 25.35 -5.59
C PHE A 232 -16.16 25.81 -5.09
N ASN A 233 -17.22 25.21 -5.62
CA ASN A 233 -18.59 25.47 -5.21
C ASN A 233 -19.31 24.13 -4.99
N LYS A 234 -19.63 23.80 -3.73
CA LYS A 234 -20.32 22.55 -3.41
C LYS A 234 -21.67 22.38 -4.12
N SER A 235 -22.35 23.47 -4.47
CA SER A 235 -23.64 23.42 -5.17
C SER A 235 -23.53 22.97 -6.64
N SER A 236 -22.33 22.95 -7.22
CA SER A 236 -22.11 22.39 -8.57
C SER A 236 -21.93 20.87 -8.57
N ILE A 237 -21.74 20.26 -7.39
CA ILE A 237 -21.56 18.82 -7.26
C ILE A 237 -22.92 18.11 -7.32
N LYS A 238 -23.11 17.27 -8.34
CA LYS A 238 -24.38 16.55 -8.61
C LYS A 238 -24.86 15.73 -7.41
N ASN A 239 -23.94 15.05 -6.73
CA ASN A 239 -24.22 14.28 -5.53
C ASN A 239 -23.10 14.49 -4.52
N LEU A 240 -23.31 15.44 -3.59
CA LEU A 240 -22.31 15.84 -2.60
C LEU A 240 -21.91 14.68 -1.67
N THR A 241 -22.85 13.82 -1.32
CA THR A 241 -22.59 12.65 -0.45
C THR A 241 -21.72 11.62 -1.15
N GLU A 242 -21.98 11.31 -2.43
CA GLU A 242 -21.12 10.40 -3.22
C GLU A 242 -19.73 11.00 -3.41
N TRP A 243 -19.64 12.31 -3.65
CA TRP A 243 -18.36 13.01 -3.79
C TRP A 243 -17.55 12.99 -2.49
N ALA A 244 -18.16 13.32 -1.35
CA ALA A 244 -17.50 13.24 -0.06
C ALA A 244 -17.10 11.79 0.30
N ALA A 245 -17.92 10.80 -0.05
CA ALA A 245 -17.60 9.39 0.13
C ALA A 245 -16.42 8.92 -0.74
N TYR A 246 -16.13 9.59 -1.86
CA TYR A 246 -14.97 9.30 -2.72
C TYR A 246 -13.62 9.63 -2.07
N HIS A 247 -13.63 10.49 -1.05
CA HIS A 247 -12.44 10.95 -0.33
C HIS A 247 -12.02 10.00 0.81
N ILE A 248 -12.87 9.05 1.19
CA ILE A 248 -12.68 8.21 2.37
C ILE A 248 -12.42 6.78 1.93
N ILE A 249 -11.27 6.23 2.27
CA ILE A 249 -10.98 4.80 2.11
C ILE A 249 -11.24 4.13 3.48
N PRO A 250 -12.27 3.30 3.62
CA PRO A 250 -12.65 2.70 4.89
C PRO A 250 -11.67 1.60 5.32
N ASP A 251 -11.69 1.27 6.62
CA ASP A 251 -10.95 0.17 7.25
C ASP A 251 -9.46 0.11 6.85
N SER A 252 -8.82 1.29 6.80
CA SER A 252 -7.47 1.43 6.25
C SER A 252 -6.62 2.49 6.96
N GLY A 253 -5.30 2.38 6.78
CA GLY A 253 -4.30 3.33 7.28
C GLY A 253 -3.11 3.36 6.32
N TYR A 254 -3.40 3.32 5.03
CA TYR A 254 -2.41 3.23 3.96
C TYR A 254 -1.59 4.49 3.83
N PHE A 255 -0.28 4.27 3.81
CA PHE A 255 0.70 5.23 3.34
C PHE A 255 0.70 5.27 1.82
N LEU A 256 1.14 6.39 1.26
CA LEU A 256 1.02 6.64 -0.17
C LEU A 256 1.86 5.65 -1.02
N ASN A 257 2.99 5.18 -0.49
CA ASN A 257 3.78 4.12 -1.10
C ASN A 257 3.10 2.73 -1.10
N GLN A 258 2.10 2.52 -0.25
CA GLN A 258 1.27 1.32 -0.23
C GLN A 258 0.08 1.46 -1.18
N LEU A 259 -0.44 2.68 -1.33
CA LEU A 259 -1.55 3.00 -2.24
C LEU A 259 -1.18 2.70 -3.72
N THR A 260 0.07 2.91 -4.14
CA THR A 260 0.51 2.71 -5.53
C THR A 260 0.57 1.26 -6.02
N LYS A 261 0.42 0.28 -5.13
CA LYS A 261 0.58 -1.14 -5.47
C LYS A 261 -0.73 -1.85 -5.83
N GLN A 262 -1.86 -1.16 -5.68
CA GLN A 262 -3.17 -1.79 -5.76
C GLN A 262 -4.25 -0.80 -6.19
N ARG A 263 -5.35 -1.36 -6.69
CA ARG A 263 -6.60 -0.63 -6.93
C ARG A 263 -7.38 -0.58 -5.62
N ILE A 264 -7.87 0.59 -5.24
CA ILE A 264 -8.48 0.83 -3.93
C ILE A 264 -9.89 1.36 -4.10
N TYR A 265 -10.78 1.00 -3.17
CA TYR A 265 -12.17 1.43 -3.19
C TYR A 265 -12.45 2.37 -2.02
N PRO A 266 -12.94 3.58 -2.30
CA PRO A 266 -13.41 4.46 -1.26
C PRO A 266 -14.80 4.03 -0.78
N VAL A 267 -15.35 4.73 0.22
CA VAL A 267 -16.73 4.54 0.69
C VAL A 267 -17.71 4.65 -0.49
N HIS A 268 -17.39 5.50 -1.47
CA HIS A 268 -18.04 5.49 -2.78
C HIS A 268 -17.60 4.29 -3.64
N LYS A 269 -18.19 3.12 -3.38
CA LYS A 269 -17.79 1.84 -4.02
C LYS A 269 -18.01 1.75 -5.54
N LYS A 270 -18.76 2.67 -6.15
CA LYS A 270 -19.01 2.62 -7.60
C LYS A 270 -17.71 2.83 -8.38
N GLU A 271 -16.83 3.69 -7.88
CA GLU A 271 -15.60 4.07 -8.55
C GLU A 271 -14.37 3.65 -7.78
N ALA A 272 -13.32 3.31 -8.53
CA ALA A 272 -12.05 2.94 -7.96
C ALA A 272 -11.10 4.12 -7.94
N LEU A 273 -10.16 4.08 -7.00
CA LEU A 273 -8.98 4.93 -6.96
C LEU A 273 -7.77 4.13 -7.47
N SER A 274 -7.01 4.74 -8.37
CA SER A 274 -5.64 4.31 -8.69
C SER A 274 -4.65 5.35 -8.21
N PHE A 275 -3.43 4.91 -7.91
CA PHE A 275 -2.37 5.78 -7.45
C PHE A 275 -1.10 5.47 -8.20
N ASN A 276 -0.39 6.52 -8.60
CA ASN A 276 0.87 6.39 -9.31
C ASN A 276 1.87 7.44 -8.82
N VAL A 277 3.15 7.16 -9.05
CA VAL A 277 4.25 8.07 -8.79
C VAL A 277 4.97 8.34 -10.11
N ASN A 278 5.29 9.60 -10.41
CA ASN A 278 6.05 9.94 -11.61
C ASN A 278 7.57 9.81 -11.36
N ASP A 279 8.36 9.98 -12.42
CA ASP A 279 9.84 9.88 -12.35
C ASP A 279 10.49 10.92 -11.41
N ARG A 280 9.74 11.95 -11.00
CA ARG A 280 10.17 12.98 -10.04
C ARG A 280 9.73 12.68 -8.61
N GLY A 281 9.20 11.49 -8.34
CA GLY A 281 8.74 11.08 -7.01
C GLY A 281 7.43 11.75 -6.56
N GLN A 282 6.70 12.40 -7.48
CA GLN A 282 5.43 13.06 -7.16
C GLN A 282 4.28 12.08 -7.34
N TYR A 283 3.38 12.07 -6.37
CA TYR A 283 2.26 11.16 -6.35
C TYR A 283 1.00 11.77 -6.96
N PHE A 284 0.22 10.91 -7.63
CA PHE A 284 -1.02 11.24 -8.28
C PHE A 284 -2.08 10.19 -7.94
N MET A 285 -3.33 10.66 -7.84
CA MET A 285 -4.51 9.84 -7.82
C MET A 285 -5.18 9.89 -9.21
N ASN A 286 -5.58 8.73 -9.72
CA ASN A 286 -6.17 8.55 -11.05
C ASN A 286 -5.35 9.20 -12.17
N GLU A 287 -4.02 9.17 -12.05
CA GLU A 287 -3.05 9.77 -13.00
C GLU A 287 -3.19 11.29 -13.21
N LYS A 288 -4.12 11.94 -12.49
CA LYS A 288 -4.57 13.32 -12.75
C LYS A 288 -4.41 14.21 -11.54
N TYR A 289 -4.87 13.77 -10.38
CA TYR A 289 -4.96 14.62 -9.20
C TYR A 289 -3.68 14.51 -8.38
N ARG A 290 -2.92 15.60 -8.34
CA ARG A 290 -1.63 15.65 -7.64
C ARG A 290 -1.83 15.76 -6.12
N PHE A 291 -1.06 14.96 -5.38
CA PHE A 291 -0.94 15.12 -3.93
C PHE A 291 -0.04 16.30 -3.56
N ASP A 292 -0.37 16.99 -2.48
CA ASP A 292 0.45 18.04 -1.89
C ASP A 292 1.78 17.46 -1.39
N GLN A 293 2.89 18.02 -1.87
CA GLN A 293 4.25 17.57 -1.54
C GLN A 293 4.90 18.42 -0.43
N SER A 294 4.15 19.32 0.20
CA SER A 294 4.68 20.18 1.27
C SER A 294 5.00 19.38 2.54
N ILE A 295 6.08 19.77 3.23
CA ILE A 295 6.51 19.13 4.49
C ILE A 295 5.49 19.35 5.61
N GLU A 296 4.75 20.46 5.58
CA GLU A 296 3.80 20.83 6.64
C GLU A 296 2.42 20.21 6.43
N PHE A 297 1.92 20.19 5.19
CA PHE A 297 0.55 19.77 4.91
C PHE A 297 0.42 18.62 3.92
N GLY A 298 1.51 18.15 3.33
CA GLY A 298 1.50 17.07 2.34
C GLY A 298 1.08 15.70 2.88
N ILE A 299 1.65 14.67 2.28
CA ILE A 299 1.24 13.27 2.39
C ILE A 299 1.60 12.59 3.72
N ASP A 300 1.01 11.42 3.96
CA ASP A 300 1.31 10.49 5.07
C ASP A 300 1.13 11.07 6.48
N ARG A 301 0.07 11.84 6.71
CA ARG A 301 -0.22 12.43 8.03
C ARG A 301 -0.88 11.40 8.93
N ILE A 302 -0.10 10.92 9.90
CA ILE A 302 -0.53 9.86 10.82
C ILE A 302 -1.40 10.44 11.93
N CYS A 303 -2.56 9.82 12.13
CA CYS A 303 -3.49 10.08 13.22
C CYS A 303 -3.75 8.79 14.02
N SER A 304 -4.45 8.91 15.15
CA SER A 304 -4.75 7.78 16.03
C SER A 304 -5.62 6.71 15.35
N ASN A 305 -6.51 7.13 14.45
CA ASN A 305 -7.48 6.31 13.71
C ASN A 305 -7.23 6.32 12.19
N GLY A 306 -5.96 6.42 11.75
CA GLY A 306 -5.62 6.26 10.34
C GLY A 306 -4.64 7.30 9.82
N VAL A 307 -4.69 7.57 8.52
CA VAL A 307 -3.75 8.46 7.82
C VAL A 307 -4.55 9.39 6.93
N TYR A 308 -4.18 10.66 6.85
CA TYR A 308 -4.70 11.54 5.80
C TYR A 308 -3.61 12.05 4.86
N HIS A 309 -4.01 12.29 3.63
CA HIS A 309 -3.16 12.78 2.54
C HIS A 309 -3.80 14.01 1.94
N SER A 310 -3.05 15.11 1.89
CA SER A 310 -3.59 16.33 1.32
C SER A 310 -3.42 16.38 -0.19
N MET A 311 -4.44 16.89 -0.86
CA MET A 311 -4.44 17.09 -2.30
C MET A 311 -4.06 18.53 -2.64
N ASP A 312 -3.31 18.69 -3.73
CA ASP A 312 -3.00 19.99 -4.33
C ASP A 312 -4.02 20.35 -5.43
N MET A 313 -4.93 19.44 -5.75
CA MET A 313 -5.97 19.66 -6.76
C MET A 313 -7.32 19.25 -6.19
N VAL A 314 -8.38 19.92 -6.64
CA VAL A 314 -9.75 19.54 -6.29
C VAL A 314 -10.10 18.25 -7.02
N VAL A 315 -10.45 17.22 -6.27
CA VAL A 315 -10.83 15.92 -6.79
C VAL A 315 -12.23 15.98 -7.38
N ALA A 316 -12.43 15.33 -8.52
CA ALA A 316 -13.74 14.94 -9.00
C ALA A 316 -13.83 13.41 -9.08
N ILE A 317 -15.06 12.89 -9.00
CA ILE A 317 -15.30 11.46 -9.21
C ILE A 317 -14.93 11.14 -10.66
N GLU A 318 -13.95 10.26 -10.83
CA GLU A 318 -13.58 9.72 -12.15
C GLU A 318 -14.23 8.36 -12.31
N THR A 319 -14.94 8.20 -13.42
CA THR A 319 -15.51 6.91 -13.80
C THR A 319 -14.39 5.93 -14.17
N ALA A 320 -14.36 4.80 -13.49
CA ALA A 320 -13.49 3.69 -13.81
C ALA A 320 -13.72 3.25 -15.27
N LEU A 321 -12.66 3.30 -16.08
CA LEU A 321 -12.73 2.79 -17.43
C LEU A 321 -12.96 1.26 -17.41
N PRO A 322 -13.83 0.73 -18.28
CA PRO A 322 -14.00 -0.69 -18.44
C PRO A 322 -12.67 -1.30 -18.92
N ALA A 323 -12.21 -2.34 -18.23
CA ALA A 323 -10.99 -3.08 -18.56
C ALA A 323 -11.35 -4.53 -18.93
N THR A 324 -10.47 -5.20 -19.67
CA THR A 324 -10.65 -6.64 -19.95
C THR A 324 -10.57 -7.43 -18.66
N ILE A 325 -11.66 -8.11 -18.31
CA ILE A 325 -11.72 -9.02 -17.18
C ILE A 325 -11.53 -10.43 -17.70
N ARG A 326 -10.60 -11.18 -17.10
CA ARG A 326 -10.42 -12.62 -17.35
C ARG A 326 -10.73 -13.36 -16.06
N LEU A 327 -11.65 -14.32 -16.16
CA LEU A 327 -12.01 -15.16 -15.03
C LEU A 327 -11.73 -16.63 -15.37
N ASN A 328 -10.86 -17.23 -14.57
CA ASN A 328 -10.61 -18.67 -14.60
C ASN A 328 -11.86 -19.41 -14.10
N LEU A 329 -12.23 -20.48 -14.79
CA LEU A 329 -13.37 -21.30 -14.39
C LEU A 329 -12.87 -22.50 -13.57
N TYR A 330 -13.55 -22.76 -12.45
CA TYR A 330 -13.15 -23.78 -11.48
C TYR A 330 -14.25 -24.83 -11.34
N PRO A 331 -13.93 -26.12 -11.57
CA PRO A 331 -14.87 -27.22 -11.37
C PRO A 331 -15.06 -27.51 -9.87
N PRO A 332 -16.09 -28.29 -9.50
CA PRO A 332 -16.18 -28.85 -8.15
C PRO A 332 -14.90 -29.62 -7.79
N GLY A 333 -14.36 -29.38 -6.60
CA GLY A 333 -13.15 -30.04 -6.12
C GLY A 333 -11.84 -29.53 -6.74
N SER A 334 -11.85 -28.39 -7.43
CA SER A 334 -10.63 -27.76 -7.96
C SER A 334 -9.63 -27.41 -6.84
N PRO A 335 -8.33 -27.72 -6.99
CA PRO A 335 -7.31 -27.30 -6.03
C PRO A 335 -6.83 -25.84 -6.23
N TYR A 336 -7.27 -25.17 -7.30
CA TYR A 336 -6.78 -23.83 -7.68
C TYR A 336 -7.71 -22.69 -7.22
N GLY A 337 -8.97 -23.01 -6.92
CA GLY A 337 -9.98 -22.02 -6.55
C GLY A 337 -11.30 -22.67 -6.20
N ALA A 338 -12.15 -21.94 -5.50
CA ALA A 338 -13.52 -22.38 -5.22
C ALA A 338 -14.32 -22.53 -6.52
N GLN A 339 -15.21 -23.52 -6.56
CA GLN A 339 -16.12 -23.71 -7.70
C GLN A 339 -16.86 -22.41 -8.01
N ASN A 340 -16.87 -22.01 -9.29
CA ASN A 340 -17.54 -20.79 -9.73
C ASN A 340 -18.45 -20.99 -10.95
N VAL A 341 -18.57 -22.22 -11.45
CA VAL A 341 -19.53 -22.61 -12.50
C VAL A 341 -20.56 -23.56 -11.91
N PHE A 342 -21.83 -23.28 -12.19
CA PHE A 342 -22.97 -23.97 -11.58
C PHE A 342 -24.02 -24.32 -12.63
N THR A 343 -24.86 -25.30 -12.30
CA THR A 343 -26.00 -25.76 -13.09
C THR A 343 -27.08 -26.31 -12.15
N VAL A 344 -28.21 -26.73 -12.71
CA VAL A 344 -29.27 -27.43 -12.00
C VAL A 344 -29.52 -28.77 -12.70
N ALA A 345 -29.83 -29.80 -11.90
CA ALA A 345 -30.18 -31.13 -12.42
C ALA A 345 -31.33 -31.04 -13.45
N PRO A 346 -31.31 -31.85 -14.52
CA PRO A 346 -30.51 -33.07 -14.69
C PRO A 346 -29.06 -32.86 -15.15
N ALA A 347 -28.69 -31.67 -15.63
CA ALA A 347 -27.32 -31.37 -16.03
C ALA A 347 -26.35 -31.35 -14.84
N GLN A 348 -25.06 -31.52 -15.15
CA GLN A 348 -24.00 -31.56 -14.14
C GLN A 348 -22.80 -30.69 -14.53
N ILE A 349 -22.17 -30.09 -13.51
CA ILE A 349 -20.81 -29.55 -13.64
C ILE A 349 -19.88 -30.58 -13.01
N VAL A 350 -18.92 -31.08 -13.78
CA VAL A 350 -17.97 -32.10 -13.33
C VAL A 350 -16.52 -31.66 -13.55
N LEU A 351 -15.63 -32.21 -12.75
CA LEU A 351 -14.19 -32.08 -12.95
C LEU A 351 -13.76 -33.04 -14.06
N ASN A 352 -13.33 -32.50 -15.20
CA ASN A 352 -12.73 -33.31 -16.26
C ASN A 352 -11.22 -33.40 -16.04
N THR A 353 -10.73 -34.63 -15.89
CA THR A 353 -9.30 -34.91 -15.68
C THR A 353 -8.56 -35.34 -16.95
N GLY A 354 -9.19 -35.23 -18.12
CA GLY A 354 -8.65 -35.66 -19.40
C GLY A 354 -8.16 -34.53 -20.30
N THR A 355 -8.34 -33.27 -19.89
CA THR A 355 -8.06 -32.09 -20.71
C THR A 355 -7.27 -31.06 -19.89
N GLN A 356 -6.23 -30.46 -20.49
CA GLN A 356 -5.39 -29.48 -19.82
C GLN A 356 -6.01 -28.08 -19.85
N SER A 357 -6.16 -27.40 -18.71
CA SER A 357 -6.46 -25.96 -18.67
C SER A 357 -5.22 -25.15 -19.05
N TYR A 358 -5.26 -24.36 -20.12
CA TYR A 358 -4.09 -23.60 -20.56
C TYR A 358 -3.82 -22.37 -19.69
N HIS A 359 -4.88 -21.84 -19.05
CA HIS A 359 -4.82 -20.69 -18.17
C HIS A 359 -4.63 -21.04 -16.69
N GLN A 360 -4.59 -22.34 -16.36
CA GLN A 360 -4.30 -22.88 -15.01
C GLN A 360 -3.13 -23.88 -15.08
N ASN A 361 -1.92 -23.39 -15.40
CA ASN A 361 -0.67 -24.16 -15.38
C ASN A 361 -0.61 -25.41 -16.28
N LYS A 362 -1.51 -25.56 -17.26
CA LYS A 362 -1.58 -26.74 -18.17
C LYS A 362 -1.91 -28.05 -17.45
N GLU A 363 -2.57 -27.94 -16.31
CA GLU A 363 -2.98 -29.08 -15.49
C GLU A 363 -4.20 -29.76 -16.09
N LEU A 364 -4.28 -31.09 -15.99
CA LEU A 364 -5.38 -31.91 -16.51
C LEU A 364 -6.64 -31.78 -15.63
N LYS A 365 -7.17 -30.56 -15.50
CA LYS A 365 -8.33 -30.21 -14.67
C LYS A 365 -9.05 -29.06 -15.35
N ILE A 366 -10.19 -29.35 -15.97
CA ILE A 366 -11.03 -28.34 -16.64
C ILE A 366 -12.49 -28.51 -16.23
N VAL A 367 -13.28 -27.44 -16.31
CA VAL A 367 -14.72 -27.51 -16.09
C VAL A 367 -15.38 -28.24 -17.25
N ALA A 368 -16.17 -29.27 -16.96
CA ALA A 368 -17.07 -29.88 -17.92
C ALA A 368 -18.52 -29.60 -17.53
N PHE A 369 -19.31 -29.09 -18.47
CA PHE A 369 -20.76 -29.05 -18.36
C PHE A 369 -21.35 -30.21 -19.15
N ASP A 370 -21.92 -31.17 -18.44
CA ASP A 370 -22.59 -32.36 -18.98
C ASP A 370 -24.10 -32.07 -19.06
N ALA A 371 -24.57 -31.78 -20.27
CA ALA A 371 -25.98 -31.50 -20.55
C ALA A 371 -26.74 -32.78 -20.91
N GLN A 372 -27.94 -32.93 -20.35
CA GLN A 372 -28.79 -34.11 -20.55
C GLN A 372 -29.95 -33.81 -21.51
N GLN A 373 -30.40 -32.55 -21.60
CA GLN A 373 -31.51 -32.14 -22.45
C GLN A 373 -31.40 -30.69 -22.94
N VAL A 374 -32.12 -30.36 -24.01
CA VAL A 374 -32.33 -28.97 -24.43
C VAL A 374 -33.02 -28.21 -23.30
N GLY A 375 -32.56 -26.98 -23.04
CA GLY A 375 -32.98 -26.17 -21.90
C GLY A 375 -32.08 -26.28 -20.68
N ASP A 376 -31.20 -27.30 -20.60
CA ASP A 376 -30.16 -27.34 -19.59
C ASP A 376 -29.22 -26.14 -19.75
N TYR A 377 -28.71 -25.61 -18.64
CA TYR A 377 -27.90 -24.40 -18.66
C TYR A 377 -26.80 -24.44 -17.62
N PHE A 378 -25.74 -23.69 -17.86
CA PHE A 378 -24.74 -23.38 -16.85
C PHE A 378 -24.65 -21.86 -16.66
N TYR A 379 -24.19 -21.46 -15.48
CA TYR A 379 -23.96 -20.06 -15.18
C TYR A 379 -22.74 -19.89 -14.27
N PHE A 380 -22.21 -18.68 -14.30
CA PHE A 380 -21.17 -18.23 -13.39
C PHE A 380 -21.38 -16.74 -13.08
N THR A 381 -20.73 -16.27 -12.03
CA THR A 381 -20.77 -14.88 -11.62
C THR A 381 -19.37 -14.30 -11.76
N VAL A 382 -19.23 -13.27 -12.61
CA VAL A 382 -18.01 -12.47 -12.68
C VAL A 382 -18.12 -11.40 -11.59
N PRO A 383 -17.27 -11.44 -10.55
CA PRO A 383 -17.38 -10.49 -9.46
C PRO A 383 -16.93 -9.09 -9.89
N ASP A 384 -17.56 -8.07 -9.30
CA ASP A 384 -17.03 -6.70 -9.28
C ASP A 384 -16.75 -6.07 -10.67
N VAL A 385 -17.65 -6.28 -11.64
CA VAL A 385 -17.49 -5.78 -13.00
C VAL A 385 -17.79 -4.27 -13.05
N PRO A 386 -16.85 -3.42 -13.54
CA PRO A 386 -17.09 -1.99 -13.68
C PRO A 386 -18.21 -1.66 -14.67
N VAL A 387 -18.78 -0.46 -14.55
CA VAL A 387 -19.75 0.05 -15.52
C VAL A 387 -19.15 0.06 -16.92
N GLY A 388 -19.92 -0.38 -17.91
CA GLY A 388 -19.46 -0.41 -19.30
C GLY A 388 -20.18 -1.44 -20.16
N LYS A 389 -19.87 -1.40 -21.46
CA LYS A 389 -20.30 -2.42 -22.41
C LYS A 389 -19.20 -3.45 -22.59
N TYR A 390 -19.54 -4.72 -22.48
CA TYR A 390 -18.58 -5.81 -22.58
C TYR A 390 -19.06 -6.86 -23.56
N ASN A 391 -18.16 -7.27 -24.45
CA ASN A 391 -18.31 -8.47 -25.25
C ASN A 391 -17.91 -9.68 -24.41
N ILE A 392 -18.82 -10.64 -24.26
CA ILE A 392 -18.56 -11.89 -23.56
C ILE A 392 -17.80 -12.81 -24.51
N ARG A 393 -16.67 -13.35 -24.06
CA ARG A 393 -15.91 -14.35 -24.79
C ARG A 393 -15.65 -15.57 -23.93
N ILE A 394 -16.14 -16.73 -24.36
CA ILE A 394 -15.83 -18.01 -23.72
C ILE A 394 -14.68 -18.68 -24.46
N VAL A 395 -13.79 -19.31 -23.70
CA VAL A 395 -12.67 -20.11 -24.21
C VAL A 395 -12.84 -21.54 -23.73
N HIS A 396 -12.96 -22.48 -24.65
CA HIS A 396 -13.22 -23.88 -24.35
C HIS A 396 -12.50 -24.80 -25.33
N ARG A 397 -12.35 -26.07 -24.97
CA ARG A 397 -11.66 -27.06 -25.82
C ARG A 397 -12.40 -27.23 -27.15
N SER A 398 -11.66 -27.38 -28.24
CA SER A 398 -12.19 -27.86 -29.51
C SER A 398 -12.81 -29.25 -29.36
N GLY A 399 -13.88 -29.49 -30.11
CA GLY A 399 -14.66 -30.73 -30.04
C GLY A 399 -15.87 -30.67 -29.11
N THR A 400 -15.99 -29.62 -28.29
CA THR A 400 -17.26 -29.23 -27.65
C THR A 400 -18.35 -29.01 -28.71
N ARG A 401 -19.56 -29.48 -28.45
CA ARG A 401 -20.69 -29.45 -29.39
C ARG A 401 -21.96 -28.98 -28.70
N GLY A 402 -22.72 -28.16 -29.38
CA GLY A 402 -24.00 -27.66 -28.89
C GLY A 402 -24.23 -26.23 -29.33
N LYS A 403 -25.49 -25.88 -29.54
CA LYS A 403 -25.93 -24.52 -29.76
C LYS A 403 -26.42 -23.95 -28.45
N PHE A 404 -26.05 -22.71 -28.18
CA PHE A 404 -26.39 -22.02 -26.94
C PHE A 404 -27.00 -20.66 -27.20
N LEU A 405 -27.74 -20.17 -26.22
CA LEU A 405 -28.06 -18.77 -26.08
C LEU A 405 -27.41 -18.24 -24.79
N THR A 406 -27.09 -16.95 -24.78
CA THR A 406 -26.57 -16.25 -23.60
C THR A 406 -27.67 -15.38 -23.01
N ILE A 407 -27.85 -15.47 -21.69
CA ILE A 407 -28.80 -14.67 -20.91
C ILE A 407 -28.02 -13.82 -19.91
N TYR A 408 -28.38 -12.55 -19.84
CA TYR A 408 -27.92 -11.58 -18.85
C TYR A 408 -29.10 -10.71 -18.41
N ASN A 409 -29.28 -10.53 -17.10
CA ASN A 409 -30.42 -9.83 -16.50
C ASN A 409 -31.78 -10.29 -17.06
N ASP A 410 -31.99 -11.60 -17.14
CA ASP A 410 -33.20 -12.25 -17.66
C ASP A 410 -33.55 -11.91 -19.13
N VAL A 411 -32.61 -11.32 -19.87
CA VAL A 411 -32.74 -11.00 -21.29
C VAL A 411 -31.73 -11.83 -22.09
N ILE A 412 -32.19 -12.36 -23.23
CA ILE A 412 -31.32 -13.05 -24.18
C ILE A 412 -30.46 -12.00 -24.90
N VAL A 413 -29.15 -12.06 -24.72
CA VAL A 413 -28.19 -11.12 -25.32
C VAL A 413 -27.52 -11.65 -26.60
N LYS A 414 -27.53 -12.98 -26.80
CA LYS A 414 -27.16 -13.60 -28.06
C LYS A 414 -27.82 -14.97 -28.21
N ASN A 415 -28.25 -15.28 -29.43
CA ASN A 415 -28.82 -16.56 -29.84
C ASN A 415 -27.86 -17.33 -30.75
N ASP A 416 -28.16 -18.62 -30.93
CA ASP A 416 -27.54 -19.50 -31.94
C ASP A 416 -25.99 -19.53 -31.90
N ILE A 417 -25.42 -19.47 -30.70
CA ILE A 417 -23.98 -19.61 -30.49
C ILE A 417 -23.60 -21.06 -30.74
N ASP A 418 -22.92 -21.32 -31.85
CA ASP A 418 -22.40 -22.64 -32.21
C ASP A 418 -20.99 -22.80 -31.66
N LEU A 419 -20.87 -23.39 -30.46
CA LEU A 419 -19.58 -23.62 -29.80
C LEU A 419 -18.68 -24.60 -30.58
N ALA A 420 -19.19 -25.31 -31.60
CA ALA A 420 -18.36 -26.16 -32.44
C ALA A 420 -17.56 -25.36 -33.49
N LYS A 421 -17.81 -24.05 -33.65
CA LYS A 421 -17.17 -23.20 -34.64
C LYS A 421 -16.49 -22.02 -33.95
N THR A 422 -15.29 -21.66 -34.42
CA THR A 422 -14.65 -20.40 -34.02
C THR A 422 -15.48 -19.21 -34.52
N ASP A 423 -15.69 -18.22 -33.65
CA ASP A 423 -16.34 -16.95 -33.99
C ASP A 423 -15.34 -15.78 -33.83
N GLY A 424 -14.92 -15.17 -34.95
CA GLY A 424 -14.07 -13.97 -35.01
C GLY A 424 -12.62 -14.20 -35.45
N THR A 425 -11.81 -13.13 -35.40
CA THR A 425 -10.40 -13.08 -35.86
C THR A 425 -9.42 -13.00 -34.68
N TRP A 426 -9.64 -13.79 -33.64
CA TRP A 426 -8.82 -13.76 -32.43
C TRP A 426 -7.63 -14.71 -32.57
N ALA A 427 -6.46 -14.36 -32.02
CA ALA A 427 -5.29 -15.23 -32.05
C ALA A 427 -5.57 -16.53 -31.29
N GLU A 428 -5.56 -17.65 -32.01
CA GLU A 428 -5.85 -18.98 -31.45
C GLU A 428 -4.63 -19.53 -30.70
N TYR A 429 -4.86 -20.07 -29.49
CA TYR A 429 -3.88 -20.89 -28.79
C TYR A 429 -4.28 -22.36 -28.89
N ASN A 430 -3.46 -23.19 -29.55
CA ASN A 430 -3.64 -24.65 -29.60
C ASN A 430 -5.04 -25.12 -30.09
N TYR A 431 -5.58 -26.16 -29.45
CA TYR A 431 -6.85 -26.81 -29.71
C TYR A 431 -8.04 -26.13 -28.99
N TYR A 432 -7.96 -24.85 -28.66
CA TYR A 432 -9.04 -24.08 -28.02
C TYR A 432 -9.85 -23.28 -29.04
N ILE A 433 -11.15 -23.16 -28.80
CA ILE A 433 -12.08 -22.36 -29.60
C ILE A 433 -12.51 -21.14 -28.78
N TYR A 434 -12.69 -20.02 -29.48
CA TYR A 434 -13.14 -18.75 -28.94
C TYR A 434 -14.50 -18.43 -29.54
N ASN A 435 -15.49 -18.17 -28.70
CA ASN A 435 -16.81 -17.78 -29.15
C ASN A 435 -17.21 -16.44 -28.58
N ASN A 436 -17.66 -15.54 -29.46
CA ASN A 436 -18.37 -14.33 -29.05
C ASN A 436 -19.77 -14.75 -28.55
N CYS A 437 -20.04 -14.44 -27.29
CA CYS A 437 -21.22 -14.86 -26.57
C CYS A 437 -22.23 -13.72 -26.36
N GLY A 438 -22.09 -12.61 -27.08
CA GLY A 438 -22.96 -11.45 -27.00
C GLY A 438 -22.34 -10.29 -26.24
N ILE A 439 -23.03 -9.16 -26.28
CA ILE A 439 -22.64 -7.92 -25.61
C ILE A 439 -23.59 -7.67 -24.45
N ILE A 440 -23.04 -7.36 -23.29
CA ILE A 440 -23.78 -6.93 -22.10
C ILE A 440 -23.50 -5.46 -21.79
N ASN A 441 -24.49 -4.80 -21.20
CA ASN A 441 -24.35 -3.45 -20.66
C ASN A 441 -24.45 -3.52 -19.14
N VAL A 442 -23.35 -3.22 -18.46
CA VAL A 442 -23.29 -3.15 -17.00
C VAL A 442 -23.55 -1.70 -16.61
N GLU A 443 -24.77 -1.43 -16.15
CA GLU A 443 -25.21 -0.07 -15.81
C GLU A 443 -24.69 0.40 -14.46
N ASN A 444 -24.54 -0.54 -13.53
CA ASN A 444 -23.97 -0.31 -12.21
C ASN A 444 -22.90 -1.36 -11.96
N ARG A 445 -21.78 -0.91 -11.37
CA ARG A 445 -20.74 -1.83 -10.91
C ARG A 445 -21.35 -2.89 -10.00
N SER A 446 -21.21 -4.14 -10.39
CA SER A 446 -21.88 -5.26 -9.74
C SER A 446 -21.26 -6.59 -10.11
N ASP A 447 -21.65 -7.61 -9.37
CA ASP A 447 -21.42 -8.99 -9.76
C ASP A 447 -22.33 -9.34 -10.95
N VAL A 448 -21.71 -9.73 -12.06
CA VAL A 448 -22.40 -10.02 -13.32
C VAL A 448 -22.59 -11.52 -13.43
N LYS A 449 -23.84 -11.97 -13.27
CA LYS A 449 -24.24 -13.35 -13.55
C LYS A 449 -24.51 -13.52 -15.05
N ILE A 450 -23.85 -14.49 -15.67
CA ILE A 450 -24.03 -14.84 -17.08
C ILE A 450 -24.50 -16.28 -17.16
N THR A 451 -25.55 -16.53 -17.92
CA THR A 451 -26.13 -17.86 -18.10
C THR A 451 -26.08 -18.29 -19.56
N PHE A 452 -25.71 -19.54 -19.80
CA PHE A 452 -25.67 -20.16 -21.11
C PHE A 452 -26.65 -21.33 -21.12
N ALA A 453 -27.69 -21.24 -21.94
CA ALA A 453 -28.70 -22.31 -22.07
C ALA A 453 -28.55 -23.05 -23.39
N LEU A 454 -28.56 -24.37 -23.33
CA LEU A 454 -28.48 -25.25 -24.50
C LEU A 454 -29.78 -25.18 -25.29
N THR A 455 -29.69 -24.84 -26.58
CA THR A 455 -30.84 -24.75 -27.49
C THR A 455 -30.91 -25.93 -28.46
N ALA A 456 -29.78 -26.56 -28.77
CA ALA A 456 -29.74 -27.78 -29.56
C ALA A 456 -28.44 -28.56 -29.33
N PHE A 457 -28.53 -29.89 -29.31
CA PHE A 457 -27.34 -30.73 -29.43
C PHE A 457 -26.80 -30.65 -30.87
N ALA A 458 -25.48 -30.55 -31.02
CA ALA A 458 -24.85 -30.65 -32.33
C ALA A 458 -24.38 -32.10 -32.57
N ALA A 459 -24.78 -32.67 -33.71
CA ALA A 459 -24.38 -34.01 -34.11
C ALA A 459 -22.92 -34.02 -34.57
N GLY A 460 -22.15 -35.02 -34.14
CA GLY A 460 -20.83 -35.27 -34.72
C GLY A 460 -20.88 -35.77 -36.16
N LYS A 461 -19.74 -35.73 -36.86
CA LYS A 461 -19.56 -36.41 -38.17
C LYS A 461 -19.94 -37.91 -38.15
N ALA A 462 -19.96 -38.53 -36.97
CA ALA A 462 -20.27 -39.95 -36.76
C ALA A 462 -21.59 -40.20 -35.99
N GLY A 463 -22.46 -39.20 -35.81
CA GLY A 463 -23.74 -39.37 -35.10
C GLY A 463 -23.66 -39.46 -33.58
N ASN A 464 -22.47 -39.51 -32.98
CA ASN A 464 -22.30 -39.48 -31.53
C ASN A 464 -22.57 -38.06 -30.97
N TYR A 465 -23.50 -37.97 -30.02
CA TYR A 465 -23.76 -36.79 -29.20
C TYR A 465 -22.71 -36.74 -28.09
N CYS A 466 -21.76 -35.82 -28.17
CA CYS A 466 -20.91 -35.46 -27.04
C CYS A 466 -21.42 -34.10 -26.57
N CYS A 467 -22.04 -34.05 -25.40
CA CYS A 467 -22.68 -32.87 -24.82
C CYS A 467 -21.76 -32.08 -23.88
N ASP A 468 -20.57 -32.60 -23.59
CA ASP A 468 -19.65 -31.98 -22.65
C ASP A 468 -19.05 -30.69 -23.23
N VAL A 469 -19.33 -29.57 -22.56
CA VAL A 469 -18.65 -28.29 -22.80
C VAL A 469 -17.46 -28.19 -21.85
N LEU A 470 -16.25 -28.31 -22.41
CA LEU A 470 -15.00 -28.28 -21.65
C LEU A 470 -14.41 -26.86 -21.58
N MET A 471 -14.77 -26.10 -20.55
CA MET A 471 -14.54 -24.65 -20.45
C MET A 471 -13.31 -24.29 -19.62
N ASP A 472 -12.47 -23.40 -20.14
CA ASP A 472 -11.22 -22.98 -19.48
C ASP A 472 -11.39 -21.62 -18.79
N ILE A 473 -11.68 -20.58 -19.58
CA ILE A 473 -11.85 -19.22 -19.09
C ILE A 473 -13.04 -18.52 -19.74
N ILE A 474 -13.53 -17.50 -19.05
CA ILE A 474 -14.42 -16.48 -19.61
C ILE A 474 -13.74 -15.12 -19.55
N GLU A 475 -14.00 -14.29 -20.55
CA GLU A 475 -13.53 -12.92 -20.60
C GLU A 475 -14.68 -11.95 -20.87
N LEU A 476 -14.64 -10.81 -20.17
CA LEU A 476 -15.45 -9.64 -20.48
C LEU A 476 -14.54 -8.60 -21.10
N ILE A 477 -14.77 -8.29 -22.36
CA ILE A 477 -13.87 -7.46 -23.17
C ILE A 477 -14.58 -6.14 -23.45
N PRO A 478 -14.05 -5.00 -22.99
CA PRO A 478 -14.65 -3.70 -23.22
C PRO A 478 -14.93 -3.47 -24.71
N VAL A 479 -16.12 -3.00 -25.02
CA VAL A 479 -16.50 -2.53 -26.35
C VAL A 479 -16.38 -1.00 -26.32
N SER A 480 -15.58 -0.47 -27.25
CA SER A 480 -15.37 0.97 -27.45
C SER A 480 -16.65 1.70 -27.83
#